data_AF-A0A496LWN4-F1
#
_entry.id   AF-A0A496LWN4-F1
#
_cell.length_a   1.000
_cell.length_b   1.000
_cell.length_c   1.000
_cell.angle_alpha   90.00
_cell.angle_beta   90.00
_cell.angle_gamma   90.00
#
_symmetry.space_group_name_H-M   'P 1'
#
loop_
_entity.id
_entity.type
_entity.pdbx_description
1 polymer ?
#
loop_
_entity_poly.entity_id
_entity_poly.type
_entity_poly.pdbx_seq_one_letter_code
_entity_poly.pdbx_strand_id
1 'polypeptide(L)' 'MSPDEFGLDYYEALMLRGLQTASVAKRDFNGGYFECEVIVLKAFCKRFKIDFLWMFEISKAFNRVLNKKD' A
#
# COMPACT_ATOMS: atom_id res chain seq x y z
N MET A 1 16.35 -4.36 -10.81
CA MET A 1 15.62 -3.72 -11.92
C MET A 1 15.61 -2.24 -11.59
N SER A 2 16.26 -1.40 -12.40
CA SER A 2 16.36 0.04 -12.11
C SER A 2 15.12 0.77 -12.66
N PRO A 3 14.73 1.90 -12.05
CA PRO A 3 13.65 2.76 -12.55
C PRO A 3 13.83 3.25 -14.00
N ASP A 4 15.06 3.22 -14.51
CA ASP A 4 15.40 3.72 -15.85
C ASP A 4 14.96 2.77 -16.98
N GLU A 5 14.68 1.49 -16.68
CA GLU A 5 14.35 0.47 -17.69
C GLU A 5 12.84 0.32 -17.96
N PHE A 6 11.97 0.84 -17.08
CA PHE A 6 10.52 0.60 -17.14
C PHE A 6 9.64 1.85 -17.07
N GLY A 7 10.24 3.03 -16.88
CA GLY A 7 9.51 4.27 -16.62
C GLY A 7 8.92 4.30 -15.21
N LEU A 8 8.97 5.46 -14.57
CA LEU A 8 8.39 5.72 -13.24
C LEU A 8 6.94 5.18 -13.15
N ASP A 9 6.19 5.28 -14.24
CA ASP A 9 4.80 4.83 -14.37
C ASP A 9 4.57 3.36 -14.01
N TYR A 10 5.44 2.44 -14.44
CA TYR A 10 5.25 1.02 -14.13
C TYR A 10 5.51 0.75 -12.64
N TYR A 11 6.52 1.40 -12.07
CA TYR A 11 6.83 1.26 -10.66
C TYR A 11 5.73 1.86 -9.78
N GLU A 12 5.22 3.04 -10.13
CA GLU A 12 4.09 3.69 -9.47
C GLU A 12 2.81 2.85 -9.57
N ALA A 13 2.49 2.32 -10.76
CA ALA A 13 1.35 1.42 -10.95
C ALA A 13 1.48 0.14 -10.10
N LEU A 14 2.69 -0.40 -9.98
CA LEU A 14 2.95 -1.56 -9.13
C LEU A 14 2.77 -1.24 -7.65
N MET A 15 3.19 -0.05 -7.19
CA MET A 15 2.96 0.39 -5.82
C MET A 15 1.47 0.58 -5.54
N LEU A 16 0.74 1.28 -6.42
CA LEU A 16 -0.70 1.46 -6.30
C LEU A 16 -1.44 0.12 -6.24
N ARG A 17 -1.03 -0.86 -7.06
CA ARG A 17 -1.58 -2.21 -7.00
C ARG A 17 -1.31 -2.89 -5.66
N GLY A 18 -0.10 -2.76 -5.12
CA GLY A 18 0.26 -3.27 -3.79
C GLY A 18 -0.61 -2.67 -2.69
N LEU A 19 -0.80 -1.34 -2.73
CA LEU A 19 -1.67 -0.60 -1.81
C LEU A 19 -3.12 -1.09 -1.89
N GLN A 20 -3.69 -1.17 -3.09
CA GLN A 20 -5.07 -1.64 -3.30
C GLN A 20 -5.26 -3.08 -2.85
N THR A 21 -4.28 -3.94 -3.11
CA THR A 21 -4.35 -5.37 -2.74
C THR A 21 -4.31 -5.56 -1.23
N ALA A 22 -3.52 -4.74 -0.52
CA ALA A 22 -3.39 -4.80 0.94
C ALA A 22 -4.44 -3.94 1.68
N SER A 23 -5.14 -3.04 1.00
CA SER A 23 -6.16 -2.19 1.62
C SER A 23 -7.45 -2.96 1.86
N VAL A 24 -7.95 -2.91 3.10
CA VAL A 24 -9.18 -3.58 3.51
C VAL A 24 -10.11 -2.57 4.14
N ALA A 25 -11.36 -2.53 3.67
CA ALA A 25 -12.41 -1.76 4.32
C ALA A 25 -12.94 -2.52 5.54
N LYS A 26 -12.84 -1.91 6.71
CA LYS A 26 -13.38 -2.41 7.98
C LYS A 26 -14.48 -1.48 8.47
N ARG A 27 -15.34 -2.00 9.35
CA ARG A 27 -16.41 -1.25 9.98
C ARG A 27 -16.40 -1.54 11.47
N ASP A 28 -16.47 -0.49 12.27
CA ASP A 28 -16.66 -0.56 13.71
C ASP A 28 -17.84 0.31 14.17
N PHE A 29 -18.01 0.45 15.48
CA PHE A 29 -19.07 1.28 16.08
C PHE A 29 -18.96 2.78 15.74
N ASN A 30 -17.78 3.25 15.33
CA ASN A 30 -17.50 4.66 14.99
C ASN A 30 -17.53 4.93 13.48
N GLY A 31 -17.78 3.91 12.64
CA GLY A 31 -17.92 4.06 11.20
C GLY A 31 -17.09 3.07 10.39
N GLY A 32 -16.96 3.35 9.09
CA GLY A 32 -16.07 2.60 8.21
C GLY A 32 -14.66 3.21 8.19
N TYR A 33 -13.63 2.37 8.19
CA TYR A 33 -12.24 2.79 8.04
C TYR A 33 -11.47 1.82 7.14
N PHE A 34 -10.42 2.32 6.50
CA PHE A 34 -9.47 1.52 5.73
C PHE A 34 -8.28 1.12 6.60
N GLU A 35 -7.90 -0.15 6.55
CA GLU A 35 -6.70 -0.68 7.18
C GLU A 35 -5.80 -1.34 6.14
N CYS A 36 -4.49 -1.39 6.41
CA CYS A 36 -3.52 -2.11 5.59
C CYS A 36 -3.29 -3.50 6.20
N GLU A 37 -3.64 -4.54 5.45
CA GLU A 37 -3.37 -5.93 5.81
C GLU A 37 -1.87 -6.24 5.65
N VAL A 38 -1.15 -6.21 6.77
CA VAL A 38 0.32 -6.29 6.79
C VAL A 38 0.84 -7.58 6.17
N ILE A 39 0.14 -8.71 6.35
CA ILE A 39 0.55 -10.01 5.81
C ILE A 39 0.48 -9.98 4.28
N VAL A 40 -0.57 -9.42 3.71
CA VAL A 40 -0.76 -9.27 2.27
C VAL A 40 0.30 -8.33 1.70
N LEU A 41 0.56 -7.20 2.35
CA LEU A 41 1.59 -6.26 1.92
C LEU A 41 3.00 -6.90 1.95
N LYS A 42 3.33 -7.67 3.00
CA LYS A 42 4.59 -8.42 3.10
C LYS A 42 4.74 -9.43 1.97
N ALA A 43 3.68 -10.20 1.68
CA ALA A 43 3.71 -11.18 0.59
C ALA A 43 3.90 -10.51 -0.78
N PHE A 44 3.23 -9.38 -1.01
CA PHE A 44 3.39 -8.58 -2.21
C PHE A 44 4.81 -8.04 -2.36
N CYS A 45 5.35 -7.39 -1.32
CA CYS A 45 6.70 -6.84 -1.31
C CYS A 45 7.74 -7.93 -1.59
N LYS A 46 7.60 -9.11 -0.97
CA LYS A 46 8.46 -10.27 -1.23
C LYS A 46 8.39 -10.72 -2.69
N ARG A 47 7.20 -10.81 -3.28
CA ARG A 47 7.01 -11.25 -4.68
C ARG A 47 7.69 -10.31 -5.68
N PHE A 48 7.58 -9.01 -5.44
CA PHE A 48 8.07 -8.00 -6.37
C PHE A 48 9.43 -7.39 -5.99
N LYS A 49 10.07 -7.91 -4.94
CA LYS A 49 11.36 -7.46 -4.41
C LYS A 49 11.36 -5.97 -4.06
N ILE A 50 10.28 -5.52 -3.42
CA ILE A 50 10.09 -4.15 -2.91
C ILE A 50 10.48 -4.13 -1.44
N ASP A 51 11.10 -3.04 -0.99
CA ASP A 51 11.37 -2.83 0.44
C ASP A 51 10.06 -2.71 1.23
N PHE A 52 9.86 -3.63 2.18
CA PHE A 52 8.62 -3.69 2.94
C PHE A 52 8.45 -2.47 3.86
N LEU A 53 9.51 -1.99 4.50
CA LEU A 53 9.41 -0.89 5.48
C LEU A 53 9.01 0.41 4.77
N TRP A 54 9.65 0.70 3.65
CA TRP A 54 9.34 1.82 2.79
C TRP A 54 7.89 1.76 2.28
N MET A 55 7.47 0.61 1.76
CA MET A 55 6.11 0.42 1.25
C MET A 55 5.06 0.53 2.38
N PHE A 56 5.38 0.04 3.57
CA PHE A 56 4.51 0.11 4.74
C PHE A 56 4.30 1.54 5.21
N GLU A 57 5.34 2.38 5.24
CA GLU A 57 5.19 3.79 5.59
C GLU A 57 4.36 4.57 4.57
N ILE A 58 4.53 4.29 3.26
CA ILE A 58 3.66 4.85 2.22
C ILE A 58 2.20 4.41 2.42
N SER A 59 1.98 3.12 2.70
CA SER A 59 0.65 2.56 2.95
C SER A 59 -0.03 3.21 4.16
N LYS A 60 0.72 3.48 5.23
CA LYS A 60 0.22 4.21 6.40
C LYS A 60 -0.17 5.64 6.05
N ALA A 61 0.66 6.36 5.31
CA ALA A 61 0.36 7.72 4.88
C ALA A 61 -0.91 7.75 4.01
N PHE A 62 -1.02 6.82 3.07
CA PHE A 62 -2.20 6.68 2.21
C PHE A 62 -3.47 6.38 3.01
N ASN A 63 -3.42 5.44 3.96
CA ASN A 63 -4.57 5.14 4.82
C ASN A 63 -4.98 6.31 5.72
N ARG A 64 -4.04 7.16 6.17
CA ARG A 64 -4.40 8.39 6.90
C ARG A 64 -5.25 9.33 6.05
N VAL A 65 -4.84 9.55 4.80
CA VAL A 65 -5.58 10.37 3.82
C VAL A 65 -6.97 9.78 3.56
N LEU A 66 -7.06 8.47 3.32
CA LEU A 66 -8.35 7.81 3.07
C LEU A 66 -9.32 7.89 4.25
N ASN A 67 -8.78 7.79 5.47
CA ASN A 67 -9.60 7.81 6.67
C ASN A 67 -10.00 9.21 7.14
N LYS A 68 -9.58 10.28 6.45
CA LYS A 68 -9.85 11.69 6.81
C LYS A 68 -9.75 11.95 8.31
N LYS A 69 -8.75 11.36 8.96
CA LYS A 69 -8.34 11.78 10.29
C LYS A 69 -7.33 12.91 10.05
N ASP A 70 -7.87 14.12 9.90
CA ASP A 70 -7.09 15.36 10.09
C ASP A 70 -6.45 15.34 11.49
#